data_AF-A0A4V3GUL8-F1
#
_entry.id   AF-A0A4V3GUL8-F1
#
_cell.length_a   1.000
_cell.length_b   1.000
_cell.length_c   1.000
_cell.angle_alpha   90.00
_cell.angle_beta   90.00
_cell.angle_gamma   90.00
#
_symmetry.space_group_name_H-M   'P 1'
#
loop_
_entity.id
_entity.type
_entity.pdbx_description
1 polymer ?
#
loop_
_entity_poly.entity_id
_entity_poly.type
_entity_poly.pdbx_seq_one_letter_code
_entity_poly.pdbx_strand_id
1 'polypeptide(L)'
;MSPVTIDGEDCSVGYTTLARSSDLIGGTVFAALTDRAGKVVKSEDGSDHVSVDADSISLLHIGDKIFSVTHLESRPRAMYVSELAQDADGNLTPVSTRPVDFSDYGGLWVPCAGSVTPRETHLGSEEYPAEGSAKLRALTAITWP
;
A
#
# COMPACT_ATOMS: atom_id res chain seq x y z
N MET A 1 4.28 24.57 8.45
CA MET A 1 4.57 23.71 9.61
C MET A 1 5.29 24.57 10.64
N SER A 2 5.00 24.41 11.92
CA SER A 2 5.83 25.01 12.98
C SER A 2 7.17 24.27 13.05
N PRO A 3 8.29 24.95 13.36
CA PRO A 3 9.59 24.29 13.51
C PRO A 3 9.57 23.29 14.66
N VAL A 4 10.42 22.28 14.58
CA VAL A 4 10.68 21.34 15.67
C VAL A 4 11.97 21.76 16.35
N THR A 5 11.95 21.93 17.67
CA THR A 5 13.17 22.25 18.42
C THR A 5 13.88 20.95 18.80
N ILE A 6 15.14 20.81 18.37
CA ILE A 6 16.03 19.69 18.70
C ILE A 6 17.25 20.27 19.42
N ASP A 7 17.53 19.82 20.65
CA ASP A 7 18.63 20.31 21.49
C ASP A 7 18.69 21.85 21.65
N GLY A 8 17.53 22.51 21.58
CA GLY A 8 17.42 23.97 21.70
C GLY A 8 17.56 24.74 20.38
N GLU A 9 17.78 24.06 19.25
CA GLU A 9 17.80 24.66 17.92
C GLU A 9 16.51 24.38 17.14
N ASP A 10 15.94 25.43 16.54
CA ASP A 10 14.76 25.30 15.70
C ASP A 10 15.13 24.72 14.33
N CYS A 11 14.61 23.52 14.06
CA CYS A 11 14.76 22.81 12.81
C CYS A 11 13.50 22.96 11.94
N SER A 12 13.69 23.36 10.68
CA SER A 12 12.60 23.38 9.70
C SER A 12 12.22 21.94 9.34
N VAL A 13 10.92 21.69 9.30
CA VAL A 13 10.36 20.40 8.90
C VAL A 13 9.44 20.57 7.70
N GLY A 14 9.55 19.64 6.76
CA GLY A 14 8.77 19.60 5.53
C GLY A 14 8.27 18.18 5.27
N TYR A 15 7.48 18.04 4.20
CA TYR A 15 7.10 16.73 3.68
C TYR A 15 7.15 16.78 2.15
N THR A 16 7.47 15.64 1.55
CA THR A 16 7.32 15.40 0.12
C THR A 16 6.24 14.35 -0.04
N THR A 17 5.31 14.58 -0.98
CA THR A 17 4.32 13.56 -1.30
C THR A 17 5.01 12.47 -2.11
N LEU A 18 5.05 11.24 -1.57
CA LEU A 18 5.62 10.09 -2.30
C LEU A 18 4.69 9.67 -3.46
N ALA A 19 3.42 9.41 -3.14
CA ALA A 19 2.37 9.08 -4.10
C ALA A 19 1.00 9.46 -3.52
N ARG A 20 0.03 9.73 -4.39
CA ARG A 20 -1.39 9.85 -4.06
C ARG A 20 -2.17 8.75 -4.75
N SER A 21 -3.24 8.31 -4.11
CA SER A 21 -4.24 7.47 -4.75
C SER A 21 -4.67 8.06 -6.08
N SER A 22 -4.76 7.23 -7.12
CA SER A 22 -5.03 7.59 -8.51
C SER A 22 -3.85 8.14 -9.32
N ASP A 23 -2.67 8.32 -8.72
CA ASP A 23 -1.47 8.66 -9.50
C ASP A 23 -1.14 7.55 -10.49
N LEU A 24 -0.80 7.92 -11.73
CA LEU A 24 -0.32 7.00 -12.75
C LEU A 24 1.20 6.85 -12.61
N ILE A 25 1.66 5.72 -12.07
CA ILE A 25 3.07 5.46 -11.77
C ILE A 25 3.55 4.26 -12.58
N GLY A 26 4.48 4.48 -13.50
CA GLY A 26 4.99 3.41 -14.37
C GLY A 26 3.92 2.68 -15.18
N GLY A 27 2.82 3.36 -15.52
CA GLY A 27 1.68 2.80 -16.27
C GLY A 27 0.61 2.12 -15.41
N THR A 28 0.77 2.05 -14.10
CA THR A 28 -0.23 1.50 -13.16
C THR A 28 -0.85 2.62 -12.34
N VAL A 29 -2.18 2.58 -12.16
CA VAL A 29 -2.87 3.48 -11.23
C VAL A 29 -2.59 3.02 -9.80
N PHE A 30 -1.93 3.88 -9.01
CA PHE A 30 -1.61 3.60 -7.62
C PHE A 30 -2.90 3.51 -6.78
N ALA A 31 -2.93 2.52 -5.90
CA ALA A 31 -4.06 2.22 -5.02
C ALA A 31 -5.37 1.78 -5.71
N ALA A 32 -5.36 1.46 -7.00
CA ALA A 32 -6.50 0.83 -7.66
C ALA A 32 -6.74 -0.59 -7.11
N LEU A 33 -7.95 -0.84 -6.61
CA LEU A 33 -8.29 -2.13 -6.03
C LEU A 33 -8.60 -3.13 -7.15
N THR A 34 -8.03 -4.33 -7.06
CA THR A 34 -8.17 -5.37 -8.09
C THR A 34 -8.92 -6.59 -7.56
N ASP A 35 -9.62 -7.27 -8.46
CA ASP A 35 -10.25 -8.56 -8.19
C ASP A 35 -9.23 -9.72 -8.30
N ARG A 36 -9.71 -10.95 -8.05
CA ARG A 36 -8.88 -12.17 -8.13
C ARG A 36 -8.25 -12.42 -9.51
N ALA A 37 -8.73 -11.78 -10.56
CA ALA A 37 -8.21 -11.89 -11.92
C ALA A 37 -7.24 -10.73 -12.25
N GLY A 38 -6.92 -9.88 -11.27
CA GLY A 38 -6.09 -8.70 -11.43
C GLY A 38 -6.81 -7.54 -12.14
N LYS A 39 -8.13 -7.62 -12.33
CA LYS A 39 -8.90 -6.55 -12.98
C LYS A 39 -9.30 -5.50 -11.96
N VAL A 40 -9.19 -4.23 -12.30
CA VAL A 40 -9.64 -3.12 -11.45
C VAL A 40 -11.14 -3.26 -11.15
N VAL A 41 -11.46 -3.23 -9.86
CA VAL A 41 -12.82 -3.22 -9.33
C VAL A 41 -13.47 -1.90 -9.66
N LYS A 42 -14.76 -1.93 -10.01
CA LYS A 42 -15.55 -0.73 -10.29
C LYS A 42 -16.40 -0.35 -9.09
N SER A 43 -16.49 0.94 -8.82
CA SER A 43 -17.48 1.53 -7.91
C SER A 43 -18.88 1.45 -8.54
N GLU A 44 -19.93 1.70 -7.75
CA GLU A 44 -21.33 1.64 -8.22
C GLU A 44 -21.61 2.61 -9.39
N ASP A 45 -20.93 3.75 -9.42
CA ASP A 45 -21.00 4.74 -10.49
C ASP A 45 -20.18 4.38 -11.75
N GLY A 46 -19.53 3.21 -11.76
CA GLY A 46 -18.69 2.73 -12.86
C GLY A 46 -17.27 3.28 -12.89
N SER A 47 -16.89 4.16 -11.95
CA SER A 47 -15.50 4.61 -11.78
C SER A 47 -14.59 3.49 -11.29
N ASP A 48 -13.28 3.64 -11.48
CA ASP A 48 -12.30 2.73 -10.86
C ASP A 48 -12.36 2.88 -9.34
N HIS A 49 -12.40 1.74 -8.64
CA HIS A 49 -12.41 1.72 -7.20
C HIS A 49 -10.98 1.86 -6.70
N VAL A 50 -10.62 3.09 -6.31
CA VAL A 50 -9.29 3.44 -5.82
C VAL A 50 -9.34 3.65 -4.31
N SER A 51 -8.47 2.96 -3.58
CA SER A 51 -8.36 3.10 -2.13
C SER A 51 -7.84 4.48 -1.75
N VAL A 52 -8.42 5.06 -0.70
CA VAL A 52 -7.91 6.28 -0.04
C VAL A 52 -7.41 6.01 1.38
N ASP A 53 -7.38 4.73 1.76
CA ASP A 53 -7.08 4.26 3.12
C ASP A 53 -5.66 3.69 3.18
N ALA A 54 -4.67 4.53 2.84
CA ALA A 54 -3.27 4.16 3.01
C ALA A 54 -2.93 4.08 4.50
N ASP A 55 -2.31 2.98 4.91
CA ASP A 55 -1.88 2.75 6.28
C ASP A 55 -0.36 2.60 6.34
N SER A 56 0.17 1.45 6.77
CA SER A 56 1.61 1.24 6.88
C SER A 56 2.34 1.35 5.53
N ILE A 57 3.48 2.03 5.57
CA ILE A 57 4.46 2.06 4.47
C ILE A 57 5.80 1.57 5.01
N SER A 58 6.38 0.60 4.33
CA SER A 58 7.78 0.19 4.52
C SER A 58 8.66 0.74 3.40
N LEU A 59 9.91 1.06 3.72
CA LEU A 59 10.98 1.31 2.76
C LEU A 59 12.00 0.18 2.88
N LEU A 60 12.34 -0.46 1.77
CA LEU A 60 13.21 -1.61 1.69
C LEU A 60 14.38 -1.34 0.74
N HIS A 61 15.59 -1.63 1.17
CA HIS A 61 16.81 -1.55 0.37
C HIS A 61 17.17 -2.93 -0.16
N ILE A 62 16.94 -3.18 -1.45
CA ILE A 62 17.17 -4.49 -2.08
C ILE A 62 18.20 -4.35 -3.19
N GLY A 63 19.45 -4.70 -2.88
CA GLY A 63 20.59 -4.41 -3.75
C GLY A 63 20.72 -2.90 -3.95
N ASP A 64 20.82 -2.47 -5.20
CA ASP A 64 20.95 -1.04 -5.55
C ASP A 64 19.58 -0.32 -5.70
N LYS A 65 18.48 -1.00 -5.36
CA LYS A 65 17.12 -0.48 -5.53
C LYS A 65 16.44 -0.22 -4.19
N ILE A 66 15.55 0.77 -4.19
CA ILE A 66 14.67 1.07 -3.07
C ILE A 66 13.25 0.69 -3.47
N PHE A 67 12.55 -0.04 -2.60
CA PHE A 67 11.15 -0.38 -2.78
C PHE A 67 10.33 0.14 -1.61
N SER A 68 9.11 0.58 -1.88
CA SER A 68 8.10 0.75 -0.84
C SER A 68 7.06 -0.36 -0.89
N VAL A 69 6.62 -0.82 0.28
CA VAL A 69 5.41 -1.65 0.44
C VAL A 69 4.37 -0.81 1.15
N THR A 70 3.23 -0.56 0.52
CA THR A 70 2.14 0.25 1.08
C THR A 70 0.91 -0.62 1.32
N HIS A 71 0.39 -0.57 2.55
CA HIS A 71 -0.90 -1.17 2.92
C HIS A 71 -2.06 -0.26 2.53
N LEU A 72 -3.16 -0.88 2.08
CA LEU A 72 -4.41 -0.22 1.75
C LEU A 72 -5.54 -0.92 2.51
N GLU A 73 -6.05 -0.27 3.55
CA GLU A 73 -7.02 -0.80 4.51
C GLU A 73 -8.49 -0.72 4.01
N SER A 74 -8.68 -0.48 2.71
CA SER A 74 -10.01 -0.34 2.07
C SER A 74 -10.76 -1.68 1.91
N ARG A 75 -11.90 -1.69 1.21
CA ARG A 75 -12.66 -2.92 0.94
C ARG A 75 -13.04 -2.98 -0.55
N PRO A 76 -12.41 -3.81 -1.40
CA PRO A 76 -11.30 -4.76 -1.14
C PRO A 76 -10.01 -4.15 -0.56
N ARG A 77 -9.21 -4.98 0.13
CA ARG A 77 -7.89 -4.61 0.67
C ARG A 77 -6.82 -4.86 -0.38
N ALA A 78 -5.70 -4.14 -0.29
CA ALA A 78 -4.55 -4.39 -1.15
C ALA A 78 -3.23 -4.06 -0.43
N MET A 79 -2.14 -4.59 -0.97
CA MET A 79 -0.81 -4.01 -0.78
C MET A 79 -0.22 -3.66 -2.13
N TYR A 80 0.55 -2.58 -2.19
CA TYR A 80 1.27 -2.16 -3.38
C TYR A 80 2.78 -2.21 -3.13
N VAL A 81 3.52 -2.66 -4.15
CA VAL A 81 4.98 -2.54 -4.19
C VAL A 81 5.33 -1.50 -5.23
N SER A 82 6.06 -0.47 -4.83
CA SER A 82 6.58 0.56 -5.73
C SER A 82 8.10 0.54 -5.74
N GLU A 83 8.72 0.61 -6.92
CA GLU A 83 10.16 0.92 -7.03
C GLU A 83 10.32 2.44 -6.94
N LEU A 84 11.31 2.88 -6.15
CA LEU A 84 11.63 4.29 -5.94
C LEU A 84 13.01 4.60 -6.51
N ALA A 85 13.13 5.73 -7.20
CA ALA A 85 14.40 6.37 -7.50
C ALA A 85 14.74 7.37 -6.40
N GLN A 86 16.02 7.42 -6.03
CA GLN A 86 16.55 8.44 -5.13
C GLN A 86 17.49 9.37 -5.90
N ASP A 87 17.28 10.68 -5.79
CA ASP A 87 18.17 11.67 -6.39
C ASP A 87 19.39 11.99 -5.48
N ALA A 88 20.27 12.87 -5.96
CA ALA A 88 21.48 13.26 -5.24
C ALA A 88 21.22 13.99 -3.91
N ASP A 89 20.04 14.60 -3.75
CA ASP A 89 19.60 15.29 -2.54
C ASP A 89 18.83 14.35 -1.59
N GLY A 90 18.67 13.08 -1.97
CA GLY A 90 17.99 12.06 -1.20
C GLY A 90 16.48 11.98 -1.41
N ASN A 91 15.90 12.77 -2.34
CA ASN A 91 14.47 12.76 -2.59
C ASN A 91 14.05 11.46 -3.27
N LEU A 92 12.94 10.87 -2.80
CA LEU A 92 12.39 9.64 -3.33
C LEU A 92 11.24 9.94 -4.31
N THR A 93 11.30 9.31 -5.49
CA THR A 93 10.24 9.39 -6.51
C THR A 93 9.84 7.97 -6.95
N PRO A 94 8.56 7.59 -6.90
CA PRO A 94 8.12 6.32 -7.45
C PRO A 94 8.29 6.26 -8.97
N VAL A 95 8.93 5.20 -9.48
CA VAL A 95 9.14 4.99 -10.92
C VAL A 95 8.25 3.90 -11.50
N SER A 96 7.84 2.94 -10.67
CA SER A 96 6.86 1.92 -11.03
C SER A 96 6.08 1.49 -9.80
N THR A 97 4.86 1.00 -10.01
CA THR A 97 4.05 0.44 -8.93
C THR A 97 3.19 -0.70 -9.42
N ARG A 98 2.88 -1.65 -8.53
CA ARG A 98 1.97 -2.76 -8.81
C ARG A 98 1.31 -3.28 -7.54
N PRO A 99 0.06 -3.78 -7.62
CA PRO A 99 -0.53 -4.54 -6.52
C PRO A 99 0.23 -5.85 -6.29
N VAL A 100 0.23 -6.31 -5.04
CA VAL A 100 0.66 -7.67 -4.68
C VAL A 100 -0.49 -8.64 -4.93
N ASP A 101 -0.20 -9.76 -5.59
CA ASP A 101 -1.18 -10.80 -5.86
C ASP A 101 -1.31 -11.75 -4.66
N PHE A 102 -2.47 -11.70 -4.00
CA PHE A 102 -2.86 -12.59 -2.91
C PHE A 102 -3.95 -13.58 -3.32
N SER A 103 -4.23 -13.74 -4.62
CA SER A 103 -5.36 -14.53 -5.13
C SER A 103 -5.29 -16.01 -4.71
N ASP A 104 -4.09 -16.58 -4.65
CA ASP A 104 -3.84 -17.96 -4.17
C ASP A 104 -4.18 -18.16 -2.68
N TYR A 105 -4.23 -17.08 -1.90
CA TYR A 105 -4.52 -17.08 -0.47
C TYR A 105 -5.93 -16.58 -0.14
N GLY A 106 -6.75 -16.32 -1.17
CA GLY A 106 -8.11 -15.81 -0.99
C GLY A 106 -8.18 -14.31 -0.69
N GLY A 107 -7.10 -13.57 -0.95
CA GLY A 107 -7.00 -12.13 -0.73
C GLY A 107 -6.35 -11.77 0.61
N LEU A 108 -6.51 -10.50 0.98
CA LEU A 108 -5.90 -9.92 2.17
C LEU A 108 -6.98 -9.43 3.14
N TRP A 109 -6.72 -9.52 4.44
CA TRP A 109 -7.60 -9.05 5.51
C TRP A 109 -6.98 -7.86 6.24
N VAL A 110 -7.70 -6.74 6.27
CA VAL A 110 -7.43 -5.51 7.03
C VAL A 110 -5.92 -5.27 7.32
N PRO A 111 -5.10 -4.99 6.30
CA PRO A 111 -3.68 -4.73 6.49
C PRO A 111 -3.55 -3.33 7.09
N CYS A 112 -3.06 -3.26 8.32
CA CYS A 112 -2.99 -2.02 9.09
C CYS A 112 -1.53 -1.71 9.38
N ALA A 113 -0.98 -2.33 10.43
CA ALA A 113 0.40 -2.13 10.83
C ALA A 113 1.40 -2.94 10.01
N GLY A 114 2.62 -2.42 9.94
CA GLY A 114 3.75 -3.05 9.29
C GLY A 114 5.09 -2.56 9.82
N SER A 115 6.13 -3.36 9.61
CA SER A 115 7.50 -3.06 10.00
C SER A 115 8.50 -3.66 9.01
N VAL A 116 9.73 -3.14 9.05
CA VAL A 116 10.85 -3.67 8.26
C VAL A 116 11.72 -4.51 9.18
N THR A 117 12.01 -5.75 8.79
CA THR A 117 12.93 -6.60 9.54
C THR A 117 14.38 -6.21 9.28
N PRO A 118 15.34 -6.58 10.15
CA PRO A 118 16.77 -6.35 9.92
C PRO A 118 17.35 -7.02 8.65
N ARG A 119 16.55 -7.83 7.94
CA ARG A 119 16.93 -8.48 6.68
C ARG A 119 16.21 -7.90 5.47
N GLU A 120 15.74 -6.65 5.55
CA GLU A 120 15.07 -5.95 4.45
C GLU A 120 13.83 -6.68 3.93
N THR A 121 13.07 -7.28 4.85
CA THR A 121 11.75 -7.87 4.53
C THR A 121 10.66 -7.05 5.18
N HIS A 122 9.55 -6.88 4.47
CA HIS A 122 8.33 -6.32 5.05
C HIS A 122 7.62 -7.37 5.92
N LEU A 123 7.24 -6.99 7.13
CA LEU A 123 6.37 -7.75 8.03
C LEU A 123 5.10 -6.93 8.26
N GLY A 124 3.98 -7.37 7.69
CA GLY A 124 2.66 -6.76 7.86
C GLY A 124 1.75 -7.60 8.75
N SER A 125 0.75 -6.96 9.36
CA SER A 125 -0.29 -7.63 10.15
C SER A 125 -1.67 -7.41 9.56
N GLU A 126 -2.49 -8.46 9.60
CA GLU A 126 -3.93 -8.38 9.40
C GLU A 126 -4.61 -8.08 10.74
N GLU A 127 -5.44 -7.04 10.81
CA GLU A 127 -6.12 -6.62 12.04
C GLU A 127 -7.55 -7.17 12.14
N TYR A 128 -8.09 -7.19 13.37
CA TYR A 128 -9.46 -7.56 13.75
C TYR A 128 -9.87 -8.94 13.22
N PRO A 129 -9.84 -10.01 14.04
CA PRO A 129 -10.34 -11.29 13.56
C PRO A 129 -11.77 -11.13 13.05
N ALA A 130 -12.09 -11.75 11.92
CA ALA A 130 -13.45 -11.75 11.42
C ALA A 130 -14.38 -12.29 12.52
N GLU A 131 -15.26 -11.44 13.05
CA GLU A 131 -16.26 -11.85 14.04
C GLU A 131 -17.08 -13.03 13.48
N GLY A 132 -17.19 -14.09 14.27
CA GLY A 132 -18.01 -15.32 14.10
C GLY A 132 -18.53 -15.68 12.70
N SER A 133 -18.05 -16.80 12.13
CA SER A 133 -18.57 -17.46 10.91
C SER A 133 -18.69 -16.62 9.63
N ALA A 134 -18.34 -15.34 9.67
CA ALA A 134 -17.93 -14.58 8.49
C ALA A 134 -16.59 -15.14 8.02
N LYS A 135 -16.62 -16.36 7.46
CA LYS A 135 -15.72 -16.80 6.39
C LYS A 135 -15.93 -15.82 5.25
N LEU A 136 -15.43 -14.60 5.40
CA LEU A 136 -15.53 -13.56 4.40
C LEU A 136 -14.62 -14.04 3.29
N ARG A 137 -15.21 -14.67 2.28
CA ARG A 137 -14.67 -14.70 0.94
C ARG A 137 -14.33 -13.24 0.64
N ALA A 138 -13.06 -12.87 0.70
CA ALA A 138 -12.64 -11.53 0.33
C ALA A 138 -12.97 -11.40 -1.16
N LEU A 139 -14.11 -10.78 -1.45
CA LEU A 139 -14.66 -10.55 -2.79
C LEU A 139 -14.20 -11.54 -3.89
N THR A 140 -14.55 -12.81 -3.72
CA THR A 140 -14.76 -13.70 -4.86
C THR A 140 -16.22 -14.11 -4.80
N ALA A 141 -17.00 -13.68 -5.80
CA ALA A 141 -18.34 -14.19 -6.04
C ALA A 141 -18.25 -15.71 -6.21
N ILE A 142 -18.49 -16.43 -5.11
CA ILE A 142 -18.68 -17.87 -5.11
C ILE A 142 -19.73 -18.07 -4.01
N THR A 143 -20.88 -18.62 -4.38
CA THR A 143 -21.76 -19.36 -3.50
C THR A 143 -21.24 -20.82 -3.50
N TRP A 144 -21.29 -21.51 -2.36
CA TRP A 144 -21.05 -22.96 -2.30
C TRP A 144 -22.43 -23.63 -2.10
N PRO A 145 -22.64 -24.86 -2.62
CA PRO A 145 -23.89 -25.60 -2.49
C PRO A 145 -24.24 -25.95 -1.04
#